data_AF-A0AA51L5S0-F1
#
_entry.id   AF-A0AA51L5S0-F1
#
_cell.length_a   1.000
_cell.length_b   1.000
_cell.length_c   1.000
_cell.angle_alpha   90.00
_cell.angle_beta   90.00
_cell.angle_gamma   90.00
#
_symmetry.space_group_name_H-M   'P 1'
#
loop_
_entity.id
_entity.type
_entity.pdbx_description
1 polymer ?
#
loop_
_entity_poly.entity_id
_entity_poly.type
_entity_poly.pdbx_seq_one_letter_code
_entity_poly.pdbx_strand_id
1 'polypeptide(L)'
;MKKHALYDYLVKNATAITKDWAEFREVKTGSDYSADAPLDVSKRVTDQNTGYVKVVAKSLLQTEEEMKNSISVWTKQTASERVKSNTPISDVAKNSGIFRAVYWRHIKKFIKQAEFEVTVDDVLEWERTINYTLDYVLETFTSVFMEILLDRLKASPI
;
A
#
# COMPACT_ATOMS: atom_id res chain seq x y z
N MET A 1 2.94 -6.28 23.25
CA MET A 1 1.63 -5.61 23.48
C MET A 1 1.43 -4.39 22.58
N LYS A 2 2.30 -3.37 22.60
CA LYS A 2 2.06 -2.13 21.82
C LYS A 2 1.98 -2.34 20.30
N LYS A 3 2.84 -3.20 19.71
CA LYS A 3 2.75 -3.61 18.30
C LYS A 3 1.39 -4.26 17.94
N HIS A 4 0.84 -5.07 18.84
CA HIS A 4 -0.46 -5.71 18.63
C HIS A 4 -1.58 -4.68 18.69
N ALA A 5 -1.54 -3.76 19.65
CA ALA A 5 -2.51 -2.66 19.72
C ALA A 5 -2.46 -1.76 18.47
N LEU A 6 -1.26 -1.46 17.95
CA LEU A 6 -1.11 -0.73 16.71
C LEU A 6 -1.66 -1.52 15.51
N TYR A 7 -1.33 -2.81 15.40
CA TYR A 7 -1.87 -3.70 14.38
C TYR A 7 -3.41 -3.71 14.40
N ASP A 8 -4.02 -3.93 15.57
CA ASP A 8 -5.47 -3.98 15.73
C ASP A 8 -6.12 -2.65 15.34
N TYR A 9 -5.52 -1.53 15.74
CA TYR A 9 -5.96 -0.20 15.32
C TYR A 9 -5.95 -0.04 13.80
N LEU A 10 -4.82 -0.37 13.15
CA LEU A 10 -4.65 -0.20 11.70
C LEU A 10 -5.61 -1.10 10.91
N VAL A 11 -5.79 -2.35 11.34
CA VAL A 11 -6.72 -3.29 10.70
C VAL A 11 -8.17 -2.84 10.88
N LYS A 12 -8.56 -2.43 12.10
CA LYS A 12 -9.91 -1.92 12.39
C LYS A 12 -10.23 -0.65 11.59
N ASN A 13 -9.24 0.21 11.39
CA ASN A 13 -9.39 1.48 10.66
C ASN A 13 -9.01 1.40 9.18
N ALA A 14 -8.80 0.20 8.62
CA ALA A 14 -8.30 0.05 7.25
C ALA A 14 -9.15 0.78 6.20
N THR A 15 -10.48 0.67 6.30
CA THR A 15 -11.40 1.37 5.39
C THR A 15 -11.33 2.89 5.56
N ALA A 16 -11.15 3.39 6.79
CA ALA A 16 -11.01 4.83 7.05
C ALA A 16 -9.67 5.36 6.52
N ILE A 17 -8.59 4.61 6.67
CA ILE A 17 -7.28 4.92 6.07
C ILE A 17 -7.39 5.01 4.55
N THR A 18 -8.04 4.04 3.91
CA THR A 18 -8.29 4.06 2.47
C THR A 18 -9.12 5.26 2.05
N LYS A 19 -10.16 5.62 2.81
CA LYS A 19 -10.98 6.79 2.51
C LYS A 19 -10.15 8.08 2.56
N ASP A 20 -9.38 8.28 3.64
CA ASP A 20 -8.47 9.43 3.79
C ASP A 20 -7.40 9.46 2.69
N TRP A 21 -7.00 8.31 2.15
CA TRP A 21 -6.09 8.23 0.99
C TRP A 21 -6.79 8.59 -0.33
N ALA A 22 -8.02 8.11 -0.54
CA ALA A 22 -8.78 8.33 -1.76
C ALA A 22 -9.15 9.80 -1.99
N GLU A 23 -9.20 10.61 -0.92
CA GLU A 23 -9.40 12.07 -0.97
C GLU A 23 -8.27 12.83 -1.68
N PHE A 24 -7.09 12.22 -1.80
CA PHE A 24 -5.93 12.82 -2.50
C PHE A 24 -5.87 12.47 -3.98
N ARG A 25 -6.85 11.70 -4.50
CA ARG A 25 -6.91 11.39 -5.93
C ARG A 25 -7.25 12.64 -6.72
N GLU A 26 -6.52 12.85 -7.81
CA GLU A 26 -6.75 13.92 -8.78
C GLU A 26 -7.40 13.33 -10.03
N VAL A 27 -8.08 14.17 -10.81
CA VAL A 27 -8.58 13.75 -12.14
C VAL A 27 -7.38 13.58 -13.07
N LYS A 28 -7.22 12.37 -13.62
CA LYS A 28 -6.15 12.02 -14.55
C LYS A 28 -6.63 10.95 -15.54
N THR A 29 -6.78 11.34 -16.79
CA THR A 29 -7.18 10.44 -17.89
C THR A 29 -6.22 9.26 -18.01
N GLY A 30 -6.78 8.04 -18.15
CA GLY A 30 -6.02 6.81 -18.34
C GLY A 30 -5.38 6.22 -17.07
N SER A 31 -5.70 6.76 -15.90
CA SER A 31 -5.20 6.23 -14.62
C SER A 31 -6.31 5.54 -13.82
N ASP A 32 -6.06 4.33 -13.33
CA ASP A 32 -6.95 3.66 -12.36
C ASP A 32 -7.13 4.51 -11.07
N TYR A 33 -6.18 5.40 -10.78
CA TYR A 33 -6.20 6.29 -9.61
C TYR A 33 -6.93 7.61 -9.85
N SER A 34 -7.57 7.80 -11.01
CA SER A 34 -8.30 9.02 -11.29
C SER A 34 -9.47 9.23 -10.33
N ALA A 35 -9.71 10.48 -9.91
CA ALA A 35 -10.87 10.83 -9.09
C ALA A 35 -12.21 10.60 -9.81
N ASP A 36 -12.22 10.66 -11.15
CA ASP A 36 -13.38 10.42 -12.02
C ASP A 36 -13.38 9.02 -12.66
N ALA A 37 -12.57 8.09 -12.15
CA ALA A 37 -12.54 6.72 -12.65
C ALA A 37 -13.93 6.06 -12.53
N PRO A 38 -14.29 5.15 -13.47
CA PRO A 38 -15.53 4.37 -13.37
C PRO A 38 -15.74 3.74 -11.99
N LEU A 39 -16.98 3.63 -11.54
CA LEU A 39 -17.31 3.21 -10.17
C LEU A 39 -16.71 1.84 -9.81
N ASP A 40 -16.70 0.89 -10.75
CA ASP A 40 -16.11 -0.44 -10.59
C ASP A 40 -14.58 -0.38 -10.45
N VAL A 41 -13.91 0.48 -11.23
CA VAL A 41 -12.47 0.75 -11.13
C VAL A 41 -12.14 1.39 -9.80
N SER A 42 -12.87 2.45 -9.42
CA SER A 42 -12.68 3.16 -8.17
C SER A 42 -12.86 2.23 -6.97
N LYS A 43 -13.91 1.39 -6.98
CA LYS A 43 -14.16 0.38 -5.94
C LYS A 43 -13.02 -0.64 -5.85
N ARG A 44 -12.59 -1.21 -6.98
CA ARG A 44 -11.47 -2.16 -7.04
C ARG A 44 -10.20 -1.56 -6.43
N VAL A 45 -9.86 -0.32 -6.81
CA VAL A 45 -8.68 0.39 -6.31
C VAL A 45 -8.76 0.64 -4.80
N THR A 46 -9.92 1.03 -4.28
CA THR A 46 -10.10 1.19 -2.83
C THR A 46 -10.09 -0.14 -2.07
N ASP A 47 -10.63 -1.21 -2.63
CA ASP A 47 -10.60 -2.55 -2.03
C ASP A 47 -9.14 -3.05 -1.94
N GLN A 48 -8.36 -2.83 -3.01
CA GLN A 48 -6.93 -3.16 -3.04
C GLN A 48 -6.14 -2.34 -2.03
N ASN A 49 -6.40 -1.03 -1.91
CA ASN A 49 -5.74 -0.18 -0.93
C ASN A 49 -6.10 -0.59 0.51
N THR A 50 -7.36 -0.97 0.77
CA THR A 50 -7.78 -1.51 2.07
C THR A 50 -7.07 -2.82 2.40
N GLY A 51 -6.89 -3.69 1.41
CA GLY A 51 -6.06 -4.89 1.54
C GLY A 51 -4.60 -4.53 1.83
N TYR A 52 -4.07 -3.51 1.15
CA TYR A 52 -2.70 -3.04 1.33
C TYR A 52 -2.44 -2.53 2.75
N VAL A 53 -3.37 -1.76 3.32
CA VAL A 53 -3.31 -1.34 4.74
C VAL A 53 -3.11 -2.54 5.65
N LYS A 54 -3.87 -3.61 5.43
CA LYS A 54 -3.80 -4.82 6.27
C LYS A 54 -2.49 -5.58 6.07
N VAL A 55 -1.96 -5.64 4.84
CA VAL A 55 -0.64 -6.25 4.56
C VAL A 55 0.46 -5.50 5.31
N VAL A 56 0.48 -4.17 5.24
CA VAL A 56 1.47 -3.34 5.94
C VAL A 56 1.28 -3.42 7.46
N ALA A 57 0.04 -3.49 7.96
CA ALA A 57 -0.20 -3.65 9.39
C ALA A 57 0.33 -5.00 9.89
N LYS A 58 0.09 -6.07 9.13
CA LYS A 58 0.49 -7.43 9.49
C LYS A 58 2.01 -7.57 9.65
N SER A 59 2.81 -6.80 8.91
CA SER A 59 4.27 -6.86 9.03
C SER A 59 4.80 -6.47 10.41
N LEU A 60 4.03 -5.71 11.21
CA LEU A 60 4.37 -5.40 12.61
C LEU A 60 4.48 -6.67 13.48
N LEU A 61 3.82 -7.75 13.08
CA LEU A 61 3.71 -9.01 13.83
C LEU A 61 4.42 -10.17 13.15
N GLN A 62 5.03 -9.95 11.99
CA GLN A 62 5.65 -11.00 11.18
C GLN A 62 7.17 -10.96 11.29
N THR A 63 7.80 -12.10 11.05
CA THR A 63 9.22 -12.11 10.66
C THR A 63 9.40 -11.49 9.28
N GLU A 64 10.64 -11.15 8.95
CA GLU A 64 10.97 -10.62 7.61
C GLU A 64 10.57 -11.59 6.49
N GLU A 65 10.79 -12.89 6.67
CA GLU A 65 10.46 -13.93 5.69
C GLU A 65 8.94 -14.05 5.48
N GLU A 66 8.17 -14.10 6.56
CA GLU A 66 6.69 -14.15 6.50
C GLU A 66 6.11 -12.92 5.81
N MET A 67 6.66 -11.75 6.11
CA MET A 67 6.30 -10.48 5.49
C MET A 67 6.60 -10.51 3.98
N LYS A 68 7.80 -10.91 3.58
CA LYS A 68 8.21 -11.02 2.16
C LYS A 68 7.29 -11.96 1.37
N ASN A 69 6.97 -13.12 1.94
CA ASN A 69 6.04 -14.07 1.33
C ASN A 69 4.66 -13.45 1.10
N SER A 70 4.10 -12.78 2.11
CA SER A 70 2.78 -12.13 1.99
C SER A 70 2.74 -11.00 0.94
N ILE A 71 3.81 -10.22 0.83
CA ILE A 71 3.92 -9.11 -0.13
C ILE A 71 4.10 -9.62 -1.55
N SER A 72 4.87 -10.69 -1.74
CA SER A 72 5.08 -11.27 -3.07
C SER A 72 3.77 -11.68 -3.75
N VAL A 73 2.82 -12.22 -2.99
CA VAL A 73 1.49 -12.60 -3.49
C VAL A 73 0.69 -11.35 -3.87
N TRP A 74 0.66 -10.35 -2.97
CA TRP A 74 -0.10 -9.11 -3.17
C TRP A 74 0.43 -8.28 -4.37
N THR A 75 1.75 -8.15 -4.49
CA THR A 75 2.42 -7.39 -5.55
C THR A 75 2.23 -8.03 -6.92
N LYS A 76 2.31 -9.36 -7.04
CA LYS A 76 2.03 -10.06 -8.31
C LYS A 76 0.63 -9.80 -8.83
N GLN A 77 -0.38 -9.88 -7.96
CA GLN A 77 -1.76 -9.62 -8.35
C GLN A 77 -1.94 -8.16 -8.80
N THR A 78 -1.52 -7.21 -7.96
CA THR A 78 -1.77 -5.78 -8.21
C THR A 78 -0.97 -5.23 -9.38
N ALA A 79 0.28 -5.66 -9.57
CA ALA A 79 1.08 -5.27 -10.74
C ALA A 79 0.45 -5.75 -12.05
N SER A 80 0.00 -7.01 -12.11
CA SER A 80 -0.68 -7.55 -13.28
C SER A 80 -1.92 -6.74 -13.68
N GLU A 81 -2.71 -6.33 -12.69
CA GLU A 81 -3.90 -5.50 -12.92
C GLU A 81 -3.54 -4.10 -13.46
N ARG A 82 -2.51 -3.46 -12.91
CA ARG A 82 -2.08 -2.12 -13.38
C ARG A 82 -1.48 -2.14 -14.78
N VAL A 83 -0.74 -3.19 -15.12
CA VAL A 83 -0.24 -3.38 -16.50
C VAL A 83 -1.39 -3.66 -17.47
N LYS A 84 -2.46 -4.35 -17.04
CA LYS A 84 -3.68 -4.53 -17.85
C LYS A 84 -4.47 -3.24 -18.05
N SER A 85 -4.53 -2.36 -17.07
CA SER A 85 -5.23 -1.07 -17.18
C SER A 85 -4.40 0.05 -17.81
N ASN A 86 -3.17 -0.24 -18.27
CA ASN A 86 -2.22 0.75 -18.78
C ASN A 86 -1.96 1.91 -17.80
N THR A 87 -2.12 1.66 -16.49
CA THR A 87 -1.83 2.69 -15.49
C THR A 87 -0.33 2.96 -15.45
N PRO A 88 0.12 4.22 -15.59
CA PRO A 88 1.54 4.55 -15.54
C PRO A 88 2.18 4.14 -14.20
N ILE A 89 3.40 3.59 -14.25
CA ILE A 89 4.13 3.26 -13.01
C ILE A 89 4.42 4.51 -12.16
N SER A 90 4.56 5.67 -12.78
CA SER A 90 4.69 6.95 -12.09
C SER A 90 3.45 7.30 -11.25
N ASP A 91 2.25 6.87 -11.68
CA ASP A 91 1.03 7.05 -10.89
C ASP A 91 1.00 6.13 -9.68
N VAL A 92 1.46 4.89 -9.85
CA VAL A 92 1.61 3.97 -8.72
C VAL A 92 2.59 4.56 -7.70
N ALA A 93 3.75 5.04 -8.14
CA ALA A 93 4.75 5.64 -7.27
C ALA A 93 4.20 6.88 -6.51
N LYS A 94 3.49 7.79 -7.21
CA LYS A 94 2.82 8.94 -6.58
C LYS A 94 1.82 8.47 -5.52
N ASN A 95 0.96 7.51 -5.86
CA ASN A 95 -0.07 7.01 -4.95
C ASN A 95 0.51 6.27 -3.74
N SER A 96 1.64 5.57 -3.90
CA SER A 96 2.37 4.94 -2.79
C SER A 96 2.94 5.98 -1.82
N GLY A 97 3.46 7.11 -2.33
CA GLY A 97 3.92 8.23 -1.49
C GLY A 97 2.77 8.85 -0.68
N ILE A 98 1.63 9.10 -1.33
CA ILE A 98 0.41 9.59 -0.65
C ILE A 98 -0.06 8.60 0.42
N PHE A 99 -0.08 7.31 0.08
CA PHE A 99 -0.46 6.25 1.02
C PHE A 99 0.42 6.26 2.27
N ARG A 100 1.75 6.31 2.11
CA ARG A 100 2.69 6.40 3.24
C ARG A 100 2.35 7.58 4.15
N ALA A 101 2.10 8.77 3.59
CA ALA A 101 1.75 9.94 4.37
C ALA A 101 0.41 9.77 5.13
N VAL A 102 -0.61 9.18 4.49
CA VAL A 102 -1.89 8.87 5.13
C VAL A 102 -1.71 7.87 6.27
N TYR A 103 -0.96 6.80 6.02
CA TYR A 103 -0.70 5.74 6.99
C TYR A 103 -0.05 6.29 8.27
N TRP A 104 1.00 7.12 8.12
CA TRP A 104 1.67 7.77 9.24
C TRP A 104 0.78 8.78 9.99
N ARG A 105 -0.15 9.45 9.30
CA ARG A 105 -1.17 10.28 9.98
C ARG A 105 -2.06 9.45 10.90
N HIS A 106 -2.44 8.23 10.49
CA HIS A 106 -3.22 7.33 11.32
C HIS A 106 -2.42 6.75 12.49
N ILE A 107 -1.14 6.41 12.30
CA ILE A 107 -0.26 6.03 13.41
C ILE A 107 -0.15 7.16 14.43
N LYS A 108 -0.01 8.42 13.98
CA LYS A 108 -0.01 9.58 14.87
C LYS A 108 -1.34 9.75 15.61
N LYS A 109 -2.49 9.46 14.97
CA LYS A 109 -3.81 9.47 15.63
C LYS A 109 -3.86 8.39 16.73
N PHE A 110 -3.40 7.18 16.44
CA PHE A 110 -3.30 6.09 17.41
C PHE A 110 -2.46 6.47 18.63
N ILE A 111 -1.26 7.02 18.43
CA ILE A 111 -0.36 7.43 19.52
C ILE A 111 -1.05 8.43 20.45
N LYS A 112 -1.80 9.39 19.90
CA LYS A 112 -2.55 10.39 20.69
C LYS A 112 -3.75 9.83 21.45
N GLN A 113 -4.26 8.68 21.04
CA GLN A 113 -5.45 8.04 21.59
C GLN A 113 -5.10 6.85 22.49
N ALA A 114 -3.83 6.44 22.52
CA ALA A 114 -3.39 5.30 23.31
C ALA A 114 -3.56 5.60 24.80
N GLU A 115 -4.14 4.65 25.53
CA GLU A 115 -4.27 4.70 27.00
C GLU A 115 -2.97 4.31 27.72
N PHE A 116 -1.91 4.07 26.95
CA PHE A 116 -0.59 3.71 27.44
C PHE A 116 0.48 4.60 26.79
N GLU A 117 1.60 4.76 27.48
CA GLU A 117 2.73 5.52 26.96
C GLU A 117 3.34 4.83 25.73
N VAL A 118 3.46 5.59 24.64
CA VAL A 118 4.25 5.22 23.46
C VAL A 118 5.51 6.07 23.46
N THR A 119 6.67 5.43 23.60
CA THR A 119 7.95 6.11 23.63
C THR A 119 8.46 6.38 22.23
N VAL A 120 9.52 7.20 22.10
CA VAL A 120 10.21 7.41 20.82
C VAL A 120 10.78 6.09 20.29
N ASP A 121 11.33 5.24 21.16
CA ASP A 121 11.89 3.95 20.76
C ASP A 121 10.83 3.01 20.17
N ASP A 122 9.63 2.99 20.74
CA ASP A 122 8.50 2.25 20.17
C ASP A 122 8.18 2.73 18.74
N VAL A 123 8.13 4.05 18.54
CA VAL A 123 7.84 4.66 17.23
C VAL A 123 8.94 4.36 16.22
N LEU A 124 10.21 4.45 16.61
CA LEU A 124 11.34 4.14 15.74
C LEU A 124 11.38 2.65 15.36
N GLU A 125 10.97 1.75 16.26
CA GLU A 125 10.84 0.34 15.94
C GLU A 125 9.72 0.11 14.91
N TRP A 126 8.55 0.71 15.09
CA TRP A 126 7.45 0.60 14.13
C TRP A 126 7.80 1.24 12.79
N GLU A 127 8.50 2.37 12.82
CA GLU A 127 8.97 3.08 11.65
C GLU A 127 9.88 2.22 10.79
N ARG A 128 10.87 1.58 11.40
CA ARG A 128 11.78 0.68 10.69
C ARG A 128 11.01 -0.44 10.00
N THR A 129 10.11 -1.11 10.72
CA THR A 129 9.33 -2.23 10.15
C THR A 129 8.41 -1.77 9.03
N ILE A 130 7.67 -0.69 9.24
CA ILE A 130 6.67 -0.19 8.28
C ILE A 130 7.36 0.37 7.04
N ASN A 131 8.40 1.20 7.19
CA ASN A 131 9.07 1.78 6.03
C ASN A 131 9.80 0.72 5.22
N TYR A 132 10.48 -0.23 5.86
CA TYR A 132 11.05 -1.38 5.16
C TYR A 132 9.98 -2.17 4.37
N THR A 133 8.82 -2.41 4.98
CA THR A 133 7.70 -3.09 4.33
C THR A 133 7.18 -2.31 3.12
N LEU A 134 6.99 -1.00 3.26
CA LEU A 134 6.50 -0.13 2.18
C LEU A 134 7.51 -0.07 1.01
N ASP A 135 8.80 0.02 1.31
CA ASP A 135 9.86 0.05 0.30
C ASP A 135 9.94 -1.29 -0.43
N TYR A 136 9.90 -2.42 0.30
CA TYR A 136 9.91 -3.75 -0.30
C TYR A 136 8.69 -4.01 -1.20
N VAL A 137 7.51 -3.49 -0.83
CA VAL A 137 6.31 -3.54 -1.68
C VAL A 137 6.54 -2.78 -2.98
N LEU A 138 7.05 -1.55 -2.90
CA LEU A 138 7.27 -0.71 -4.09
C LEU A 138 8.34 -1.30 -5.01
N GLU A 139 9.44 -1.81 -4.43
CA GLU A 139 10.50 -2.51 -5.16
C GLU A 139 9.93 -3.74 -5.89
N THR A 140 9.28 -4.64 -5.16
CA THR A 140 8.74 -5.89 -5.74
C THR A 140 7.66 -5.59 -6.77
N PHE A 141 6.78 -4.63 -6.50
CA PHE A 141 5.78 -4.18 -7.47
C PHE A 141 6.45 -3.69 -8.75
N THR A 142 7.47 -2.84 -8.64
CA THR A 142 8.18 -2.25 -9.79
C THR A 142 8.85 -3.33 -10.62
N SER A 143 9.54 -4.27 -9.97
CA SER A 143 10.18 -5.41 -10.66
C SER A 143 9.17 -6.24 -11.43
N VAL A 144 8.08 -6.68 -10.79
CA VAL A 144 7.05 -7.49 -11.44
C VAL A 144 6.34 -6.72 -12.56
N PHE A 145 6.06 -5.43 -12.35
CA PHE A 145 5.44 -4.58 -13.37
C PHE A 145 6.32 -4.50 -14.63
N MET A 146 7.63 -4.29 -14.46
CA MET A 146 8.59 -4.21 -15.57
C MET A 146 8.79 -5.55 -16.26
N GLU A 147 8.86 -6.66 -15.51
CA GLU A 147 8.91 -8.02 -16.07
C GLU A 147 7.71 -8.27 -17.02
N ILE A 148 6.49 -8.00 -16.55
CA ILE A 148 5.27 -8.18 -17.36
C ILE A 148 5.29 -7.32 -18.62
N LEU A 149 5.76 -6.07 -18.53
CA LEU A 149 5.86 -5.19 -19.71
C LEU A 149 6.89 -5.69 -20.72
N LEU A 150 8.08 -6.10 -20.27
CA LEU A 150 9.13 -6.64 -21.13
C LEU A 150 8.68 -7.92 -21.83
N ASP A 151 7.95 -8.80 -21.13
CA ASP A 151 7.42 -10.02 -21.73
C ASP A 151 6.36 -9.74 -22.79
N ARG A 152 5.49 -8.74 -22.58
CA ARG A 152 4.54 -8.29 -23.62
C ARG A 152 5.24 -7.75 -24.87
N LEU A 153 6.31 -6.98 -24.67
CA LEU A 153 7.12 -6.44 -25.78
C LEU A 153 7.78 -7.56 -26.59
N LYS A 154 8.36 -8.56 -25.90
CA LYS A 154 8.94 -9.75 -26.59
C LYS A 154 7.89 -10.57 -27.35
N ALA A 155 6.68 -10.68 -26.80
CA ALA A 155 5.58 -11.44 -27.42
C ALA A 155 4.88 -10.71 -28.57
N SER A 156 5.14 -9.41 -28.75
CA SER A 156 4.58 -8.59 -29.83
C SER A 156 5.70 -8.10 -30.76
N PRO A 157 6.37 -9.01 -31.52
CA PRO A 157 7.39 -8.58 -32.47
C PRO A 157 6.76 -7.67 -33.52
N ILE A 158 7.47 -6.59 -33.83
CA ILE A 158 7.17 -5.64 -34.91
C ILE A 158 7.16 -6.38 -36.25
#